data_AF-A0A382QZ47-F1
#
_entry.id   AF-A0A382QZ47-F1
#
_cell.length_a   1.000
_cell.length_b   1.000
_cell.length_c   1.000
_cell.angle_alpha   90.00
_cell.angle_beta   90.00
_cell.angle_gamma   90.00
#
_symmetry.space_group_name_H-M   'P 1'
#
loop_
_entity.id
_entity.type
_entity.pdbx_description
1 polymer ?
#
loop_
_entity_poly.entity_id
_entity_poly.type
_entity_poly.pdbx_seq_one_letter_code
_entity_poly.pdbx_strand_id
1 'polypeptide(L)' 'MYEIGNEEVQAIQRIISQRKLFRYFKNSECSIFEKNYSKFLSIKHTALASSGTAALTAALVGLKIGPGDEVIVPAHTYM' A
#
# COMPACT_ATOMS: atom_id res chain seq x y z
N MET A 1 -4.48 -4.54 -18.96
CA MET A 1 -4.67 -3.12 -19.35
C MET A 1 -5.28 -2.44 -18.14
N TYR A 2 -4.80 -1.26 -17.73
CA TYR A 2 -5.37 -0.57 -16.56
C TYR A 2 -6.77 -0.07 -16.92
N GLU A 3 -7.77 -0.50 -16.17
CA GLU A 3 -9.12 0.06 -16.25
C GLU A 3 -9.14 1.31 -15.36
N ILE A 4 -9.24 2.47 -15.99
CA ILE A 4 -9.34 3.77 -15.33
C ILE A 4 -10.61 4.43 -15.87
N GLY A 5 -11.58 4.68 -15.00
CA GLY A 5 -12.85 5.30 -15.33
C GLY A 5 -13.00 6.71 -14.74
N ASN A 6 -14.23 7.22 -14.83
CA ASN A 6 -14.56 8.53 -14.26
C ASN A 6 -14.45 8.55 -12.73
N GLU A 7 -14.58 7.39 -12.07
CA GLU A 7 -14.50 7.26 -10.62
C GLU A 7 -13.08 7.59 -10.10
N GLU A 8 -12.04 7.03 -10.75
CA GLU A 8 -10.64 7.33 -10.43
C GLU A 8 -10.30 8.80 -10.67
N VAL A 9 -10.78 9.37 -11.78
CA VAL A 9 -10.58 10.78 -12.13
C VAL A 9 -11.18 11.68 -11.06
N GLN A 10 -12.43 11.43 -10.65
CA GLN A 10 -13.09 12.21 -9.62
C GLN A 10 -12.42 12.06 -8.24
N ALA A 11 -11.89 10.88 -7.92
CA ALA A 11 -11.12 10.67 -6.69
C ALA A 11 -9.86 11.54 -6.68
N ILE A 12 -9.08 11.54 -7.75
CA ILE A 12 -7.87 12.37 -7.87
C ILE A 12 -8.21 13.87 -7.82
N GLN A 13 -9.22 14.30 -8.58
CA GLN A 13 -9.68 15.70 -8.61
C GLN A 13 -10.06 16.21 -7.21
N ARG A 14 -10.71 15.38 -6.39
CA ARG A 14 -11.10 15.72 -5.03
C ARG A 14 -9.88 16.00 -4.15
N ILE A 15 -8.87 15.14 -4.18
CA ILE A 15 -7.65 15.31 -3.36
C ILE A 15 -6.91 16.58 -3.76
N ILE A 16 -6.75 16.81 -5.07
CA ILE A 16 -6.07 18.00 -5.60
C ILE A 16 -6.81 19.27 -5.19
N SER A 17 -8.13 19.30 -5.34
CA SER A 17 -8.97 20.46 -5.00
C SER A 17 -8.92 20.78 -3.50
N GLN A 18 -8.85 19.74 -2.65
CA GLN A 18 -8.72 19.90 -1.21
C GLN A 18 -7.30 20.32 -0.76
N ARG A 19 -6.30 20.22 -1.64
CA ARG A 19 -4.87 20.49 -1.35
C ARG A 19 -4.30 19.67 -0.19
N LYS A 20 -4.91 18.51 0.10
CA LYS A 20 -4.52 17.58 1.18
C LYS A 20 -3.80 16.36 0.63
N LEU A 21 -2.67 16.60 -0.04
CA LEU A 21 -1.92 15.56 -0.75
C LEU A 21 -1.16 14.60 0.17
N PHE A 22 -0.89 15.01 1.43
CA PHE A 22 -0.03 14.24 2.33
C PHE A 22 -0.80 13.18 3.11
N ARG A 23 -0.23 11.97 3.22
CA ARG A 23 -0.92 10.79 3.77
C ARG A 23 -1.23 10.84 5.27
N TYR A 24 -0.55 11.68 6.05
CA TYR A 24 -0.69 11.69 7.51
C TYR A 24 -1.75 12.67 8.03
N PHE A 25 -2.51 13.32 7.14
CA PHE A 25 -3.69 14.06 7.56
C PHE A 25 -4.75 13.11 8.13
N LYS A 26 -5.54 13.61 9.09
CA LYS A 26 -6.71 12.89 9.60
C LYS A 26 -7.68 12.61 8.44
N ASN A 27 -8.10 11.35 8.31
CA ASN A 27 -8.97 10.86 7.24
C ASN A 27 -8.39 11.13 5.83
N SER A 28 -7.07 10.96 5.66
CA SER A 28 -6.47 10.93 4.32
C SER A 28 -6.98 9.73 3.52
N GLU A 29 -6.95 9.83 2.20
CA GLU A 29 -7.32 8.71 1.31
C GLU A 29 -6.49 7.45 1.61
N CYS A 30 -5.21 7.59 1.96
CA CYS A 30 -4.38 6.45 2.38
C CYS A 30 -4.92 5.78 3.66
N SER A 31 -5.28 6.56 4.68
CA SER A 31 -5.82 6.01 5.94
C SER A 31 -7.19 5.35 5.76
N ILE A 32 -8.03 5.92 4.89
CA ILE A 32 -9.33 5.37 4.52
C ILE A 32 -9.14 4.05 3.77
N PHE A 33 -8.22 4.02 2.81
CA PHE A 33 -7.87 2.81 2.08
C PHE A 33 -7.38 1.71 3.03
N GLU A 34 -6.41 1.99 3.90
CA GLU A 34 -5.87 0.99 4.85
C GLU A 34 -6.97 0.38 5.73
N LYS A 35 -7.91 1.20 6.21
CA LYS A 35 -9.07 0.74 6.98
C LYS A 35 -10.00 -0.14 6.16
N ASN A 36 -10.37 0.31 4.96
CA ASN A 36 -11.28 -0.42 4.08
C ASN A 36 -10.67 -1.72 3.60
N TYR A 37 -9.38 -1.72 3.28
CA TYR A 37 -8.65 -2.89 2.80
C TYR A 37 -8.43 -3.93 3.91
N SER A 38 -8.14 -3.48 5.14
CA SER A 38 -8.09 -4.38 6.30
C SER A 38 -9.43 -5.08 6.52
N LYS A 39 -10.55 -4.35 6.38
CA LYS A 39 -11.91 -4.92 6.46
C LYS A 39 -12.16 -5.90 5.31
N PHE A 40 -11.79 -5.53 4.09
CA PHE A 40 -11.96 -6.38 2.90
C PHE A 40 -11.22 -7.71 3.04
N LEU A 41 -9.96 -7.68 3.50
CA LEU A 41 -9.15 -8.87 3.72
C LEU A 41 -9.46 -9.62 5.03
N SER A 42 -10.35 -9.09 5.88
CA SER A 42 -10.64 -9.65 7.21
C SER A 42 -9.39 -9.78 8.11
N ILE A 43 -8.47 -8.81 8.05
CA ILE A 43 -7.28 -8.73 8.90
C ILE A 43 -7.29 -7.49 9.79
N LYS A 44 -6.49 -7.50 10.87
CA LYS A 44 -6.47 -6.41 11.85
C LYS A 44 -5.83 -5.12 11.31
N HIS A 45 -4.77 -5.26 10.51
CA HIS A 45 -3.94 -4.13 10.08
C HIS A 45 -3.50 -4.28 8.63
N THR A 46 -3.45 -3.16 7.92
CA THR A 46 -2.84 -2.99 6.60
C THR A 46 -1.99 -1.71 6.65
N ALA A 47 -0.81 -1.73 6.04
CA ALA A 47 0.02 -0.55 5.86
C ALA A 47 0.32 -0.36 4.36
N LEU A 48 -0.06 0.80 3.83
CA LEU A 48 0.18 1.18 2.44
C LEU A 48 1.66 1.53 2.24
N ALA A 49 2.28 0.95 1.22
CA ALA A 49 3.61 1.32 0.76
C ALA A 49 3.54 2.02 -0.61
N SER A 50 4.64 2.65 -1.04
CA SER A 50 4.75 3.29 -2.35
C SER A 50 4.79 2.30 -3.51
N SER A 51 5.17 1.05 -3.27
CA SER A 51 5.22 -0.04 -4.25
C SER A 51 5.21 -1.41 -3.56
N GLY A 52 5.02 -2.47 -4.35
CA GLY A 52 5.15 -3.85 -3.86
C GLY A 52 6.55 -4.16 -3.30
N THR A 53 7.61 -3.70 -3.97
CA THR A 53 8.99 -3.88 -3.50
C THR A 53 9.23 -3.18 -2.16
N ALA A 54 8.70 -1.96 -1.98
CA ALA A 54 8.78 -1.25 -0.71
C ALA A 54 8.00 -1.97 0.40
N ALA A 55 6.83 -2.55 0.08
CA ALA A 55 6.06 -3.35 1.03
C ALA A 55 6.82 -4.60 1.48
N LEU A 56 7.41 -5.36 0.54
CA LEU A 56 8.23 -6.54 0.85
C LEU A 56 9.43 -6.16 1.71
N THR A 57 10.14 -5.08 1.35
CA THR A 57 11.29 -4.59 2.12
C THR A 57 10.88 -4.24 3.56
N ALA A 58 9.80 -3.47 3.73
CA ALA A 58 9.30 -3.11 5.05
C ALA A 58 8.86 -4.32 5.87
N ALA A 59 8.25 -5.32 5.23
CA ALA A 59 7.84 -6.56 5.89
C ALA A 59 9.04 -7.38 6.39
N LEU A 60 10.08 -7.57 5.56
CA LEU A 60 11.30 -8.29 5.95
C LEU A 60 12.01 -7.58 7.11
N VAL A 61 12.12 -6.25 7.06
CA VAL A 61 12.67 -5.45 8.16
C VAL A 61 11.82 -5.58 9.43
N GLY A 62 10.49 -5.54 9.30
CA GLY A 62 9.56 -5.73 10.43
C GLY A 62 9.66 -7.11 11.09
N LEU A 63 9.96 -8.14 10.29
CA LEU A 63 10.25 -9.50 10.75
C LEU A 63 11.67 -9.66 11.30
N LYS A 64 12.50 -8.61 11.24
CA LYS A 64 13.91 -8.58 11.66
C LYS A 64 14.81 -9.53 10.89
N ILE A 65 14.48 -9.79 9.62
CA ILE A 65 15.33 -10.55 8.71
C ILE A 65 16.54 -9.69 8.33
N GLY A 66 17.74 -10.24 8.46
CA GLY A 66 19.00 -9.51 8.30
C GLY A 66 20.15 -10.35 7.73
N PRO A 67 21.39 -9.83 7.82
CA PRO A 67 22.56 -10.53 7.29
C PRO A 67 22.74 -11.92 7.92
N GLY A 68 22.83 -12.94 7.07
CA GLY A 68 22.98 -14.34 7.48
C GLY A 68 21.67 -15.13 7.55
N ASP A 69 20.52 -14.47 7.52
CA ASP A 69 19.23 -15.15 7.45
C ASP A 69 18.94 -15.67 6.05
N GLU A 70 18.34 -16.85 5.96
CA GLU A 70 17.92 -17.46 4.70
C GLU A 70 16.41 -17.33 4.51
N VAL A 71 15.98 -16.93 3.32
CA VAL A 71 14.57 -16.81 2.94
C VAL A 71 14.35 -17.62 1.67
N ILE A 72 13.46 -18.62 1.74
CA ILE A 72 13.10 -19.44 0.57
C ILE A 72 12.20 -18.60 -0.35
N VAL A 73 12.59 -18.48 -1.62
CA VAL A 73 11.84 -17.77 -2.67
C VAL A 73 11.67 -18.69 -3.87
N PRO A 74 10.52 -18.66 -4.58
CA PRO A 74 10.37 -19.41 -5.83
C PRO A 74 11.41 -19.00 -6.88
N ALA A 75 11.95 -19.98 -7.61
CA ALA A 75 12.93 -19.74 -8.67
C ALA A 75 12.36 -18.96 -9.87
N HIS A 76 11.03 -18.91 -10.02
CA HIS A 76 10.34 -18.14 -11.04
C HIS A 76 9.29 -17.24 -10.40
N THR A 77 9.61 -15.95 -10.31
CA THR A 77 8.75 -14.88 -9.79
C THR A 77 9.05 -13.60 -10.58
N TYR A 78 8.36 -12.50 -10.25
CA TYR A 78 8.57 -11.18 -10.85
C TYR A 78 10.05 -10.75 -10.78
N MET A 79 10.56 -10.17 -11.86
CA MET A 79 11.96 -9.72 -12.03
C MET A 79 12.01 -8.21 -12.21
#